data_AF-A0A7S5E653-F1
#
_entry.id   AF-A0A7S5E653-F1
#
_cell.length_a   1.000
_cell.length_b   1.000
_cell.length_c   1.000
_cell.angle_alpha   90.00
_cell.angle_beta   90.00
_cell.angle_gamma   90.00
#
_symmetry.space_group_name_H-M   'P 1'
#
loop_
_entity.id
_entity.type
_entity.pdbx_description
1 polymer ?
#
loop_
_entity_poly.entity_id
_entity_poly.type
_entity_poly.pdbx_seq_one_letter_code
_entity_poly.pdbx_strand_id
1 'polypeptide(L)'
;WKVSPTCPEALAVSDPCANNPYREAWAQKQCSIINSNTFASCHSKVEPASFYSACVSDACACDTGGDCECFCTAVAAYAKACNAAGVCIAWRSPKVCPLFCDYYNAPE
;
A
#
# COMPACT_ATOMS: atom_id res chain seq x y z
N TRP A 1 -17.57 0.73 -13.52
CA TRP A 1 -18.60 0.65 -14.57
C TRP A 1 -17.92 0.40 -15.91
N LYS A 2 -18.34 -0.62 -16.67
CA LYS A 2 -17.76 -0.88 -18.00
C LYS A 2 -18.12 0.25 -18.97
N VAL A 3 -17.12 0.74 -19.71
CA VAL A 3 -17.32 1.82 -20.70
C VAL A 3 -17.78 1.23 -22.03
N SER A 4 -17.14 0.14 -22.47
CA SER A 4 -17.52 -0.59 -23.67
C SER A 4 -18.41 -1.80 -23.35
N PRO A 5 -19.45 -2.06 -24.14
CA PRO A 5 -20.25 -3.29 -24.00
C PRO A 5 -19.47 -4.56 -24.39
N THR A 6 -18.34 -4.44 -25.11
CA THR A 6 -17.49 -5.58 -25.49
C THR A 6 -16.55 -6.05 -24.38
N CYS A 7 -16.40 -5.28 -23.29
CA CYS A 7 -15.61 -5.72 -22.15
C CYS A 7 -16.29 -6.91 -21.47
N PRO A 8 -15.52 -7.96 -21.08
CA PRO A 8 -16.06 -9.06 -20.32
C PRO A 8 -16.57 -8.59 -18.95
N GLU A 9 -17.48 -9.35 -18.36
CA GLU A 9 -17.88 -9.15 -16.97
C GLU A 9 -16.67 -9.35 -16.05
N ALA A 10 -16.63 -8.57 -14.97
CA ALA A 10 -15.58 -8.72 -13.96
C ALA A 10 -15.70 -10.10 -13.32
N LEU A 11 -14.58 -10.82 -13.26
CA LEU A 11 -14.51 -12.08 -12.52
C LEU A 11 -14.67 -11.81 -11.02
N ALA A 12 -15.15 -12.81 -10.30
CA ALA A 12 -15.19 -12.76 -8.84
C ALA A 12 -13.77 -12.52 -8.31
N VAL A 13 -13.63 -11.62 -7.33
CA VAL A 13 -12.34 -11.34 -6.68
C VAL A 13 -11.90 -12.59 -5.93
N SER A 14 -10.88 -13.26 -6.43
CA SER A 14 -10.19 -14.35 -5.72
C SER A 14 -9.16 -13.76 -4.77
N ASP A 15 -8.96 -14.39 -3.61
CA ASP A 15 -7.90 -14.02 -2.66
C ASP A 15 -6.51 -14.20 -3.31
N PRO A 16 -5.74 -13.12 -3.54
CA PRO A 16 -4.42 -13.21 -4.15
C PRO A 16 -3.41 -13.94 -3.27
N CYS A 17 -3.54 -13.89 -1.94
CA CYS A 17 -2.63 -14.61 -1.06
C CYS A 17 -2.90 -16.12 -1.06
N ALA A 18 -4.15 -16.54 -1.29
CA ALA A 18 -4.47 -17.95 -1.51
C ALA A 18 -3.88 -18.47 -2.83
N ASN A 19 -3.84 -17.63 -3.88
CA ASN A 19 -3.22 -17.97 -5.16
C ASN A 19 -1.68 -17.92 -5.12
N ASN A 20 -1.12 -17.01 -4.30
CA ASN A 20 0.32 -16.78 -4.15
C ASN A 20 0.77 -16.94 -2.68
N PRO A 21 0.64 -18.14 -2.08
CA PRO A 21 0.88 -18.34 -0.64
C PRO A 21 2.33 -18.07 -0.22
N TYR A 22 3.29 -18.23 -1.13
CA TYR A 22 4.70 -17.91 -0.86
C TYR A 22 4.96 -16.42 -0.59
N ARG A 23 4.03 -15.54 -0.97
CA ARG A 23 4.11 -14.08 -0.74
C ARG A 23 3.46 -13.63 0.56
N GLU A 24 2.55 -14.42 1.12
CA GLU A 24 1.68 -14.02 2.22
C GLU A 24 2.47 -13.52 3.44
N ALA A 25 3.48 -14.28 3.88
CA ALA A 25 4.29 -13.91 5.04
C ALA A 25 5.05 -12.58 4.83
N TRP A 26 5.54 -12.34 3.60
CA TRP A 26 6.18 -11.07 3.26
C TRP A 26 5.17 -9.93 3.24
N ALA A 27 4.02 -10.13 2.59
CA ALA A 27 2.95 -9.14 2.50
C ALA A 27 2.45 -8.70 3.89
N GLN A 28 2.09 -9.66 4.75
CA GLN A 28 1.67 -9.40 6.13
C GLN A 28 2.74 -8.62 6.92
N LYS A 29 4.01 -9.03 6.79
CA LYS A 29 5.12 -8.38 7.49
C LYS A 29 5.30 -6.93 7.04
N GLN A 30 5.34 -6.66 5.73
CA GLN A 30 5.54 -5.29 5.24
C GLN A 30 4.33 -4.41 5.57
N CYS A 31 3.12 -4.89 5.31
CA CYS A 31 1.89 -4.16 5.56
C CYS A 31 1.60 -3.90 7.04
N SER A 32 2.25 -4.62 7.96
CA SER A 32 2.11 -4.40 9.41
C SER A 32 2.46 -2.98 9.84
N ILE A 33 3.22 -2.22 9.04
CA ILE A 33 3.49 -0.79 9.30
C ILE A 33 2.20 0.02 9.48
N ILE A 34 1.12 -0.31 8.76
CA ILE A 34 -0.20 0.35 8.85
C ILE A 34 -0.78 0.25 10.26
N ASN A 35 -0.57 -0.89 10.93
CA ASN A 35 -1.03 -1.14 12.30
C ASN A 35 0.01 -0.80 13.37
N SER A 36 1.20 -0.37 12.97
CA SER A 36 2.31 -0.10 13.90
C SER A 36 2.22 1.28 14.54
N ASN A 37 3.11 1.53 15.50
CA ASN A 37 3.23 2.84 16.16
C ASN A 37 3.54 3.99 15.19
N THR A 38 4.07 3.72 13.99
CA THR A 38 4.28 4.74 12.95
C THR A 38 3.00 5.48 12.60
N PHE A 39 1.85 4.80 12.63
CA PHE A 39 0.54 5.37 12.31
C PHE A 39 -0.38 5.53 13.53
N ALA A 40 0.14 5.36 14.76
CA ALA A 40 -0.67 5.38 15.99
C ALA A 40 -1.54 6.63 16.14
N SER A 41 -1.01 7.82 15.79
CA SER A 41 -1.77 9.07 15.86
C SER A 41 -2.92 9.16 14.86
N CYS A 42 -2.89 8.37 13.78
CA CYS A 42 -3.93 8.32 12.76
C CYS A 42 -5.00 7.25 13.03
N HIS A 43 -4.71 6.18 13.78
CA HIS A 43 -5.68 5.09 14.03
C HIS A 43 -7.00 5.56 14.64
N SER A 44 -6.98 6.65 15.42
CA SER A 44 -8.20 7.25 16.00
C SER A 44 -9.02 8.10 15.01
N LYS A 45 -8.47 8.39 13.84
CA LYS A 45 -9.07 9.26 12.80
C LYS A 45 -9.49 8.48 11.57
N VAL A 46 -8.74 7.45 11.21
CA VAL A 46 -8.98 6.59 10.05
C VAL A 46 -8.76 5.14 10.48
N GLU A 47 -9.75 4.28 10.23
CA GLU A 47 -9.69 2.86 10.57
C GLU A 47 -8.65 2.13 9.69
N PRO A 48 -7.62 1.48 10.28
CA PRO A 48 -6.54 0.87 9.51
C PRO A 48 -6.91 -0.46 8.85
N ALA A 49 -7.91 -1.20 9.34
CA ALA A 49 -8.15 -2.58 8.94
C ALA A 49 -8.34 -2.79 7.43
N SER A 50 -9.10 -1.92 6.76
CA SER A 50 -9.31 -2.01 5.31
C SER A 50 -8.06 -1.70 4.51
N PHE A 51 -7.23 -0.76 4.97
CA PHE A 51 -5.96 -0.42 4.32
C PHE A 51 -4.91 -1.52 4.50
N TYR A 52 -4.87 -2.14 5.68
CA TYR A 52 -4.02 -3.30 5.94
C TYR A 52 -4.41 -4.48 5.03
N SER A 53 -5.70 -4.83 4.98
CA SER A 53 -6.20 -5.91 4.12
C SER A 53 -5.93 -5.64 2.64
N ALA A 54 -6.16 -4.41 2.17
CA ALA A 54 -5.85 -4.02 0.80
C ALA A 54 -4.34 -4.12 0.51
N CYS A 55 -3.49 -3.63 1.42
CA CYS A 55 -2.03 -3.73 1.28
C CYS A 55 -1.57 -5.18 1.16
N VAL A 56 -2.09 -6.08 2.01
CA VAL A 56 -1.72 -7.51 1.97
C VAL A 56 -2.17 -8.15 0.65
N SER A 57 -3.41 -7.87 0.22
CA SER A 57 -3.95 -8.33 -1.06
C SER A 57 -3.10 -7.86 -2.25
N ASP A 58 -2.79 -6.57 -2.33
CA ASP A 58 -1.98 -5.99 -3.41
C ASP A 58 -0.56 -6.54 -3.42
N ALA A 59 0.06 -6.67 -2.24
CA ALA A 59 1.40 -7.23 -2.09
C ALA A 59 1.47 -8.71 -2.47
N CYS A 60 0.40 -9.49 -2.28
CA CYS A 60 0.29 -10.87 -2.76
C CYS A 60 -0.02 -10.94 -4.27
N ALA A 61 -0.76 -9.98 -4.81
CA ALA A 61 -1.12 -9.94 -6.23
C ALA A 61 0.02 -9.49 -7.15
N CYS A 62 0.95 -8.66 -6.66
CA CYS A 62 2.07 -8.17 -7.46
C CYS A 62 3.19 -9.21 -7.54
N ASP A 63 3.00 -10.27 -8.34
CA ASP A 63 3.90 -11.42 -8.47
C ASP A 63 4.80 -11.41 -9.71
N THR A 64 4.59 -10.48 -10.64
CA THR A 64 5.38 -10.33 -11.86
C THR A 64 6.58 -9.37 -11.73
N GLY A 65 6.94 -8.98 -10.51
CA GLY A 65 7.93 -7.95 -10.20
C GLY A 65 7.31 -6.58 -9.91
N GLY A 66 8.07 -5.70 -9.24
CA GLY A 66 7.57 -4.39 -8.78
C GLY A 66 6.89 -4.42 -7.40
N ASP A 67 7.09 -5.49 -6.63
CA ASP A 67 6.45 -5.77 -5.35
C ASP A 67 6.57 -4.62 -4.34
N CYS A 68 7.73 -3.95 -4.33
CA CYS A 68 7.99 -2.79 -3.49
C CYS A 68 7.09 -1.60 -3.88
N GLU A 69 6.77 -1.42 -5.16
CA GLU A 69 5.92 -0.34 -5.65
C GLU A 69 4.46 -0.52 -5.19
N CYS A 70 3.94 -1.75 -5.26
CA CYS A 70 2.59 -2.06 -4.78
C CYS A 70 2.46 -1.82 -3.27
N PHE A 71 3.42 -2.34 -2.48
CA PHE A 71 3.49 -2.07 -1.04
C PHE A 71 3.55 -0.56 -0.74
N CYS A 72 4.45 0.18 -1.39
CA CYS A 72 4.61 1.61 -1.14
C CYS A 72 3.37 2.42 -1.53
N THR A 73 2.66 2.00 -2.58
CA THR A 73 1.42 2.65 -3.02
C THR A 73 0.29 2.43 -2.02
N ALA A 74 0.14 1.19 -1.52
CA ALA A 74 -0.87 0.88 -0.52
C ALA A 74 -0.66 1.64 0.81
N VAL A 75 0.58 1.70 1.31
CA VAL A 75 0.89 2.47 2.53
C VAL A 75 0.72 3.98 2.30
N ALA A 76 1.08 4.48 1.11
CA ALA A 76 0.87 5.87 0.74
C ALA A 76 -0.63 6.25 0.71
N ALA A 77 -1.51 5.33 0.30
CA ALA A 77 -2.95 5.56 0.33
C ALA A 77 -3.47 5.78 1.76
N TYR A 78 -2.99 4.99 2.72
CA TYR A 78 -3.33 5.19 4.13
C TYR A 78 -2.76 6.50 4.68
N ALA A 79 -1.50 6.81 4.39
CA ALA A 79 -0.89 8.09 4.77
C ALA A 79 -1.62 9.30 4.18
N LYS A 80 -2.13 9.19 2.94
CA LYS A 80 -2.96 10.23 2.32
C LYS A 80 -4.29 10.40 3.06
N ALA A 81 -4.95 9.32 3.45
CA ALA A 81 -6.18 9.38 4.23
C ALA A 81 -5.94 10.03 5.61
N CYS A 82 -4.85 9.69 6.28
CA CYS A 82 -4.42 10.34 7.52
C CYS A 82 -4.21 11.84 7.33
N ASN A 83 -3.51 12.23 6.26
CA ASN A 83 -3.25 13.64 5.95
C ASN A 83 -4.55 14.42 5.69
N ALA A 84 -5.49 13.84 4.95
CA ALA A 84 -6.83 14.42 4.72
C ALA A 84 -7.64 14.57 6.02
N ALA A 85 -7.40 13.70 7.01
CA ALA A 85 -7.98 13.79 8.36
C ALA A 85 -7.20 14.73 9.30
N GLY A 86 -6.22 15.48 8.79
CA GLY A 86 -5.43 16.45 9.55
C GLY A 86 -4.24 15.86 10.31
N VAL A 87 -3.86 14.62 10.04
CA VAL A 87 -2.72 13.95 10.69
C VAL A 87 -1.62 13.68 9.67
N CYS A 88 -0.53 14.46 9.73
CA CYS A 88 0.64 14.22 8.89
C CYS A 88 1.55 13.16 9.52
N ILE A 89 1.81 12.07 8.80
CA ILE A 89 2.64 10.95 9.26
C ILE A 89 3.92 10.87 8.42
N ALA A 90 5.08 10.91 9.08
CA ALA A 90 6.37 10.62 8.46
C ALA A 90 6.67 9.11 8.56
N TRP A 91 6.33 8.35 7.51
CA TRP A 91 6.45 6.88 7.50
C TRP A 91 7.56 6.34 6.58
N ARG A 92 8.05 7.15 5.63
CA ARG A 92 9.12 6.76 4.71
C ARG A 92 10.49 6.82 5.39
N SER A 93 11.40 5.96 4.95
CA SER A 93 12.80 5.94 5.40
C SER A 93 13.71 5.45 4.27
N PRO A 94 15.05 5.55 4.39
CA PRO A 94 15.97 5.01 3.39
C PRO A 94 15.79 3.51 3.11
N LYS A 95 15.22 2.74 4.06
CA LYS A 95 14.94 1.31 3.92
C LYS A 95 13.48 0.99 3.57
N VAL A 96 12.57 1.94 3.75
CA VAL A 96 11.13 1.76 3.57
C VAL A 96 10.61 2.86 2.64
N CYS A 97 10.32 2.48 1.39
CA CYS A 97 9.77 3.38 0.38
C CYS A 97 10.53 4.70 0.25
N PRO A 98 11.85 4.65 -0.03
CA PRO A 98 12.68 5.84 -0.13
C PRO A 98 12.18 6.78 -1.22
N LEU A 99 12.48 8.07 -1.06
CA LEU A 99 12.27 9.11 -2.06
C LEU A 99 13.60 9.82 -2.29
N PHE A 100 13.86 10.16 -3.54
CA PHE A 100 15.10 10.81 -3.98
C PHE A 100 14.77 12.20 -4.51
N CYS A 101 14.39 13.10 -3.61
CA CYS A 101 13.93 14.45 -3.97
C CYS A 101 15.10 15.40 -4.31
N ASP A 102 16.27 15.16 -3.73
CA ASP A 102 17.52 15.89 -3.93
C ASP A 102 18.10 15.72 -5.34
N TYR A 103 17.70 14.66 -6.05
CA TYR A 103 17.95 14.52 -7.49
C TYR A 103 17.59 15.76 -8.31
N TYR A 104 16.57 16.50 -7.87
CA TYR A 104 16.05 17.67 -8.57
C TYR A 104 16.68 19.00 -8.11
N ASN A 105 17.64 18.97 -7.19
CA ASN A 105 18.37 20.16 -6.81
C ASN A 105 19.24 20.64 -7.97
N ALA A 106 19.46 21.96 -8.06
CA ALA A 106 20.44 22.50 -9.00
C ALA A 106 21.85 21.98 -8.64
N PRO A 107 22.71 21.67 -9.63
CA PRO A 107 24.10 21.34 -9.36
C PRO A 107 24.82 22.53 -8.71
N GLU A 108 25.63 22.25 -7.69
CA GLU A 108 26.51 23.24 -7.03
C GLU A 108 27.62 23.75 -7.95
#